data_AF-A0A3B3XRE6-F1
#
_entry.id   AF-A0A3B3XRE6-F1
#
_cell.length_a   1.000
_cell.length_b   1.000
_cell.length_c   1.000
_cell.angle_alpha   90.00
_cell.angle_beta   90.00
_cell.angle_gamma   90.00
#
_symmetry.space_group_name_H-M   'P 1'
#
loop_
_entity.id
_entity.type
_entity.pdbx_description
1 polymer ?
#
loop_
_entity_poly.entity_id
_entity_poly.type
_entity_poly.pdbx_seq_one_letter_code
_entity_poly.pdbx_strand_id
1 'polypeptide(L)'
;KDASVSLYAVLPETMETQHAKEASSLQSQVRRRASAWKHQDVTFYTDSVRKDLSCSLFHQLPETLQTLHAKEVSDLLSEVSKSYKEKFNREKGRSDYSSMKTLPEVEHAMEVAKKQSHVNTSGREELQRYNPAPDRPDIISAANAARLASDVSPLHVPSWGAHLSVLQVKYKESFDRLLKGQRPRYNPMDCVSFKHTQAAAALASQLEYKKKYEQTKAHYHIAVDTAEQQHHRENAVLHSQVKYKEEYEKSKGRSLMEFGETQSYKISKEAQKMQSEREYRRDFEEQVKGKALLEADQTPGFLAARNASSLLSEKEYRRDLETEIIGKGMELSADILEIQRATRASQVQSQVPNHQALTGLRVISRITEV
;
A
#
# COMPACT_ATOMS: atom_id res chain seq x y z
N LYS A 1 77.98 -2.25 27.43
CA LYS A 1 77.16 -3.41 27.87
C LYS A 1 78.07 -4.61 27.78
N ASP A 2 78.92 -4.74 28.79
CA ASP A 2 79.91 -5.80 28.89
C ASP A 2 79.19 -7.10 29.20
N ALA A 3 79.05 -7.94 28.18
CA ALA A 3 78.66 -9.32 28.37
C ALA A 3 79.80 -9.99 29.15
N SER A 4 79.46 -10.57 30.29
CA SER A 4 80.35 -11.29 31.21
C SER A 4 81.35 -12.17 30.48
N VAL A 5 82.55 -11.64 30.21
CA VAL A 5 83.67 -12.45 29.73
C VAL A 5 84.12 -13.27 30.94
N SER A 6 83.86 -14.57 30.89
CA SER A 6 84.29 -15.52 31.92
C SER A 6 85.80 -15.38 32.13
N LEU A 7 86.23 -15.08 33.35
CA LEU A 7 87.65 -14.96 33.73
C LEU A 7 88.47 -16.23 33.37
N TYR A 8 87.80 -17.37 33.17
CA TYR A 8 88.41 -18.61 32.71
C TYR A 8 88.91 -18.58 31.26
N ALA A 9 88.46 -17.67 30.40
CA ALA A 9 88.88 -17.60 28.99
C ALA A 9 90.27 -16.97 28.80
N VAL A 10 90.83 -16.31 29.82
CA VAL A 10 92.12 -15.58 29.78
C VAL A 10 93.26 -16.38 30.44
N LEU A 11 92.96 -17.52 31.06
CA LEU A 11 93.97 -18.40 31.65
C LEU A 11 94.77 -19.11 30.54
N PRO A 12 96.11 -19.22 30.67
CA PRO A 12 96.92 -19.96 29.70
C PRO A 12 96.46 -21.42 29.62
N GLU A 13 96.24 -21.91 28.40
CA GLU A 13 95.87 -23.31 28.18
C GLU A 13 97.02 -24.21 28.65
N THR A 14 96.80 -24.96 29.72
CA THR A 14 97.73 -26.00 30.19
C THR A 14 97.50 -27.28 29.36
N MET A 15 98.49 -28.18 29.33
CA MET A 15 98.34 -29.45 28.59
C MET A 15 97.08 -30.24 29.00
N GLU A 16 96.70 -30.16 30.28
CA GLU A 16 95.49 -30.80 30.80
C GLU A 16 94.19 -30.17 30.27
N THR A 17 94.15 -28.84 30.13
CA THR A 17 92.96 -28.16 29.57
C THR A 17 92.80 -28.43 28.07
N GLN A 18 93.91 -28.58 27.34
CA GLN A 18 93.89 -29.02 25.94
C GLN A 18 93.34 -30.45 25.83
N HIS A 19 93.85 -31.40 26.63
CA HIS A 19 93.33 -32.76 26.65
C HIS A 19 91.84 -32.84 27.03
N ALA A 20 91.38 -32.04 28.00
CA ALA A 20 89.97 -31.99 28.37
C ALA A 20 89.07 -31.41 27.24
N LYS A 21 89.58 -30.43 26.49
CA LYS A 21 88.90 -29.84 25.33
C LYS A 21 88.82 -30.81 24.16
N GLU A 22 89.89 -31.57 23.90
CA GLU A 22 89.90 -32.64 22.91
C GLU A 22 88.95 -33.78 23.30
N ALA A 23 88.98 -34.23 24.55
CA ALA A 23 88.09 -35.27 25.06
C ALA A 23 86.61 -34.85 24.97
N SER A 24 86.28 -33.61 25.34
CA SER A 24 84.91 -33.10 25.24
C SER A 24 84.46 -32.88 23.78
N SER A 25 85.36 -32.45 22.89
CA SER A 25 85.11 -32.35 21.45
C SER A 25 84.82 -33.72 20.83
N LEU A 26 85.64 -34.73 21.16
CA LEU A 26 85.44 -36.11 20.74
C LEU A 26 84.12 -36.68 21.28
N GLN A 27 83.81 -36.48 22.56
CA GLN A 27 82.53 -36.92 23.14
C GLN A 27 81.33 -36.23 22.49
N SER A 28 81.43 -34.93 22.17
CA SER A 28 80.40 -34.19 21.42
C SER A 28 80.23 -34.75 20.01
N GLN A 29 81.32 -35.11 19.33
CA GLN A 29 81.28 -35.72 18.00
C GLN A 29 80.67 -37.13 18.04
N VAL A 30 81.02 -37.96 19.04
CA VAL A 30 80.41 -39.28 19.27
C VAL A 30 78.92 -39.12 19.56
N ARG A 31 78.52 -38.15 20.40
CA ARG A 31 77.10 -37.86 20.66
C ARG A 31 76.34 -37.45 19.40
N ARG A 32 76.93 -36.55 18.60
CA ARG A 32 76.34 -36.14 17.31
C ARG A 32 76.20 -37.31 16.34
N ARG A 33 77.21 -38.18 16.22
CA ARG A 33 77.14 -39.40 15.40
C ARG A 33 76.11 -40.39 15.93
N ALA A 34 76.02 -40.58 17.25
CA ALA A 34 75.03 -41.45 17.86
C ALA A 34 73.58 -40.94 17.67
N SER A 35 73.36 -39.62 17.80
CA SER A 35 72.06 -39.01 17.50
C SER A 35 71.74 -39.10 16.00
N ALA A 36 72.71 -38.89 15.11
CA ALA A 36 72.52 -39.06 13.67
C ALA A 36 72.18 -40.51 13.31
N TRP A 37 72.86 -41.50 13.91
CA TRP A 37 72.53 -42.92 13.76
C TRP A 37 71.11 -43.23 14.24
N LYS A 38 70.71 -42.75 15.43
CA LYS A 38 69.33 -42.92 15.93
C LYS A 38 68.29 -42.28 15.01
N HIS A 39 68.54 -41.07 14.51
CA HIS A 39 67.64 -40.42 13.56
C HIS A 39 67.56 -41.21 12.26
N GLN A 40 68.68 -41.72 11.75
CA GLN A 40 68.72 -42.50 10.52
C GLN A 40 67.97 -43.84 10.67
N ASP A 41 68.15 -44.57 11.77
CA ASP A 41 67.45 -45.81 12.06
C ASP A 41 65.95 -45.60 12.26
N VAL A 42 65.55 -44.53 12.97
CA VAL A 42 64.14 -44.18 13.14
C VAL A 42 63.53 -43.79 11.79
N THR A 43 64.21 -42.98 10.98
CA THR A 43 63.69 -42.62 9.65
C THR A 43 63.58 -43.83 8.73
N PHE A 44 64.58 -44.72 8.73
CA PHE A 44 64.56 -45.94 7.94
C PHE A 44 63.44 -46.89 8.40
N TYR A 45 63.25 -47.04 9.71
CA TYR A 45 62.18 -47.86 10.26
C TYR A 45 60.79 -47.26 9.97
N THR A 46 60.61 -45.95 10.14
CA THR A 46 59.33 -45.29 9.82
C THR A 46 59.03 -45.31 8.33
N ASP A 47 60.02 -45.15 7.46
CA ASP A 47 59.82 -45.21 6.02
C ASP A 47 59.59 -46.65 5.53
N SER A 48 60.22 -47.64 6.16
CA SER A 48 59.98 -49.06 5.88
C SER A 48 58.56 -49.45 6.29
N VAL A 49 58.16 -49.11 7.52
CA VAL A 49 56.79 -49.31 8.01
C VAL A 49 55.79 -48.59 7.12
N ARG A 50 56.07 -47.35 6.70
CA ARG A 50 55.19 -46.58 5.82
C ARG A 50 55.12 -47.16 4.41
N LYS A 51 56.20 -47.71 3.86
CA LYS A 51 56.21 -48.44 2.57
C LYS A 51 55.41 -49.74 2.66
N ASP A 52 55.63 -50.52 3.71
CA ASP A 52 54.94 -51.80 3.94
C ASP A 52 53.44 -51.60 4.23
N LEU A 53 53.05 -50.48 4.84
CA LEU A 53 51.65 -50.06 5.02
C LEU A 53 51.04 -49.39 3.77
N SER A 54 51.85 -48.77 2.90
CA SER A 54 51.37 -48.06 1.70
C SER A 54 51.15 -48.97 0.50
N CYS A 55 51.88 -50.08 0.42
CA CYS A 55 51.65 -51.12 -0.59
C CYS A 55 50.62 -52.11 -0.04
N SER A 56 49.36 -51.68 0.06
CA SER A 56 48.28 -52.62 0.36
C SER A 56 48.34 -53.79 -0.63
N LEU A 57 48.10 -55.03 -0.18
CA LEU A 57 48.13 -56.25 -1.00
C LEU A 57 47.34 -56.09 -2.33
N PHE A 58 46.35 -55.19 -2.33
CA PHE A 58 45.53 -54.81 -3.47
C PHE A 58 46.26 -54.04 -4.59
N HIS A 59 47.37 -53.35 -4.31
CA HIS A 59 48.18 -52.64 -5.33
C HIS A 59 49.02 -53.59 -6.19
N GLN A 60 49.26 -54.82 -5.74
CA GLN A 60 50.01 -55.86 -6.48
C GLN A 60 49.11 -56.77 -7.33
N LEU A 61 47.79 -56.62 -7.23
CA LEU A 61 46.84 -57.37 -8.05
C LEU A 61 46.88 -56.87 -9.50
N PRO A 62 46.80 -57.77 -10.50
CA PRO A 62 46.67 -57.37 -11.90
C PRO A 62 45.47 -56.44 -12.07
N GLU A 63 45.68 -55.32 -12.74
CA GLU A 63 44.60 -54.38 -13.04
C GLU A 63 43.58 -55.08 -13.94
N THR A 64 42.38 -55.30 -13.40
CA THR A 64 41.24 -55.80 -14.16
C THR A 64 40.54 -54.62 -14.85
N LEU A 65 39.76 -54.90 -15.90
CA LEU A 65 38.96 -53.88 -16.58
C LEU A 65 38.06 -53.06 -15.62
N GLN A 66 37.56 -53.70 -14.56
CA GLN A 66 36.74 -53.03 -13.54
C GLN A 66 37.56 -52.05 -12.68
N THR A 67 38.80 -52.40 -12.34
CA THR A 67 39.69 -51.51 -11.59
C THR A 67 40.16 -50.32 -12.42
N LEU A 68 40.36 -50.50 -13.74
CA LEU A 68 40.66 -49.40 -14.66
C LEU A 68 39.48 -48.43 -14.75
N HIS A 69 38.26 -48.96 -14.94
CA HIS A 69 37.06 -48.12 -14.98
C HIS A 69 36.81 -47.40 -13.65
N ALA A 70 37.04 -48.05 -12.50
CA ALA A 70 36.92 -47.40 -11.20
C ALA A 70 37.95 -46.27 -11.00
N LYS A 71 39.17 -46.42 -11.52
CA LYS A 71 40.19 -45.37 -11.53
C LYS A 71 39.76 -44.20 -12.43
N GLU A 72 39.31 -44.47 -13.66
CA GLU A 72 38.80 -43.45 -14.58
C GLU A 72 37.64 -42.66 -13.96
N VAL A 73 36.68 -43.33 -13.32
CA VAL A 73 35.57 -42.68 -12.62
C VAL A 73 36.07 -41.79 -11.49
N SER A 74 37.04 -42.26 -10.69
CA SER A 74 37.63 -41.47 -9.61
C SER A 74 38.39 -40.24 -10.12
N ASP A 75 39.14 -40.40 -11.22
CA ASP A 75 39.88 -39.31 -11.85
C ASP A 75 38.93 -38.26 -12.44
N LEU A 76 37.86 -38.69 -13.13
CA LEU A 76 36.81 -37.80 -13.63
C LEU A 76 36.11 -37.04 -12.48
N LEU A 77 35.80 -37.70 -11.37
CA LEU A 77 35.20 -37.04 -10.20
C LEU A 77 36.15 -36.01 -9.58
N SER A 78 37.45 -36.31 -9.54
CA SER A 78 38.49 -35.40 -9.05
C SER A 78 38.65 -34.17 -9.97
N GLU A 79 38.64 -34.37 -11.29
CA GLU A 79 38.67 -33.30 -12.28
C GLU A 79 37.42 -32.41 -12.20
N VAL A 80 36.24 -33.02 -12.07
CA VAL A 80 34.99 -32.28 -11.87
C VAL A 80 35.08 -31.44 -10.61
N SER A 81 35.50 -32.01 -9.47
CA SER A 81 35.68 -31.29 -8.21
C SER A 81 36.69 -30.13 -8.31
N LYS A 82 37.83 -30.34 -8.98
CA LYS A 82 38.83 -29.28 -9.25
C LYS A 82 38.22 -28.16 -10.11
N SER A 83 37.52 -28.52 -11.19
CA SER A 83 36.89 -27.56 -12.09
C SER A 83 35.82 -26.71 -11.39
N TYR A 84 35.03 -27.31 -10.50
CA TYR A 84 34.04 -26.58 -9.68
C TYR A 84 34.72 -25.62 -8.71
N LYS A 85 35.76 -26.08 -8.01
CA LYS A 85 36.53 -25.24 -7.07
C LYS A 85 37.24 -24.09 -7.78
N GLU A 86 37.77 -24.33 -8.97
CA GLU A 86 38.41 -23.31 -9.81
C GLU A 86 37.40 -22.28 -10.33
N LYS A 87 36.24 -22.72 -10.86
CA LYS A 87 35.15 -21.83 -11.27
C LYS A 87 34.68 -20.95 -10.10
N PHE A 88 34.44 -21.56 -8.94
CA PHE A 88 34.06 -20.86 -7.73
C PHE A 88 35.10 -19.81 -7.33
N ASN A 89 36.39 -20.15 -7.33
CA ASN A 89 37.47 -19.19 -7.02
C ASN A 89 37.59 -18.06 -8.05
N ARG A 90 37.35 -18.36 -9.34
CA ARG A 90 37.36 -17.37 -10.42
C ARG A 90 36.21 -16.35 -10.28
N GLU A 91 35.10 -16.79 -9.69
CA GLU A 91 33.88 -16.00 -9.50
C GLU A 91 33.86 -15.28 -8.14
N LYS A 92 34.53 -15.82 -7.12
CA LYS A 92 34.65 -15.29 -5.74
C LYS A 92 35.21 -13.86 -5.61
N GLY A 93 35.61 -13.22 -6.70
CA GLY A 93 36.09 -11.83 -6.70
C GLY A 93 35.69 -11.01 -7.91
N ARG A 94 34.85 -11.53 -8.82
CA ARG A 94 34.31 -10.76 -9.94
C ARG A 94 33.02 -10.13 -9.45
N SER A 95 33.09 -8.86 -9.06
CA SER A 95 31.88 -8.09 -8.81
C SER A 95 31.22 -7.78 -10.16
N ASP A 96 29.94 -8.10 -10.31
CA ASP A 96 29.16 -7.80 -11.52
C ASP A 96 29.21 -6.31 -11.89
N TYR A 97 29.48 -5.46 -10.88
CA TYR A 97 29.69 -4.03 -10.97
C TYR A 97 30.90 -3.59 -11.83
N SER A 98 31.93 -4.43 -12.04
CA SER A 98 33.09 -4.05 -12.86
C SER A 98 32.82 -4.06 -14.36
N SER A 99 31.75 -4.73 -14.81
CA SER A 99 31.37 -4.85 -16.22
C SER A 99 30.00 -4.24 -16.52
N MET A 100 29.35 -3.65 -15.53
CA MET A 100 28.03 -3.05 -15.67
C MET A 100 28.15 -1.73 -16.44
N LYS A 101 27.39 -1.60 -17.54
CA LYS A 101 27.22 -0.31 -18.21
C LYS A 101 26.60 0.66 -17.21
N THR A 102 27.17 1.85 -17.12
CA THR A 102 26.61 2.94 -16.33
C THR A 102 25.16 3.15 -16.75
N LEU A 103 24.24 3.11 -15.78
CA LEU A 103 22.82 3.27 -16.03
C LEU A 103 22.56 4.72 -16.52
N PRO A 104 21.65 4.94 -17.49
CA PRO A 104 21.36 6.27 -18.01
C PRO A 104 20.97 7.30 -16.93
N GLU A 105 20.32 6.83 -15.85
CA GLU A 105 19.98 7.63 -14.67
C GLU A 105 21.23 8.18 -13.95
N VAL A 106 22.27 7.35 -13.82
CA VAL A 106 23.52 7.72 -13.14
C VAL A 106 24.32 8.68 -14.01
N GLU A 107 24.34 8.47 -15.32
CA GLU A 107 24.96 9.38 -16.27
C GLU A 107 24.25 10.75 -16.27
N HIS A 108 22.91 10.74 -16.26
CA HIS A 108 22.12 11.95 -16.14
C HIS A 108 22.36 12.66 -14.81
N ALA A 109 22.46 11.94 -13.69
CA ALA A 109 22.77 12.51 -12.38
C ALA A 109 24.17 13.15 -12.34
N MET A 110 25.16 12.50 -12.96
CA MET A 110 26.51 13.07 -13.12
C MET A 110 26.49 14.34 -13.98
N GLU A 111 25.69 14.35 -15.05
CA GLU A 111 25.52 15.52 -15.92
C GLU A 111 24.80 16.67 -15.19
N VAL A 112 23.76 16.37 -14.43
CA VAL A 112 23.04 17.33 -13.58
C VAL A 112 23.96 17.91 -12.51
N ALA A 113 24.76 17.09 -11.83
CA ALA A 113 25.74 17.56 -10.86
C ALA A 113 26.80 18.49 -11.50
N LYS A 114 27.24 18.17 -12.72
CA LYS A 114 28.16 18.99 -13.51
C LYS A 114 27.52 20.31 -13.98
N LYS A 115 26.21 20.32 -14.27
CA LYS A 115 25.46 21.54 -14.59
C LYS A 115 25.23 22.39 -13.34
N GLN A 116 24.89 21.78 -12.21
CA GLN A 116 24.70 22.46 -10.92
C GLN A 116 25.98 23.14 -10.43
N SER A 117 27.16 22.53 -10.64
CA SER A 117 28.42 23.18 -10.31
C SER A 117 28.69 24.43 -11.15
N HIS A 118 28.20 24.48 -12.39
CA HIS A 118 28.25 25.67 -13.27
C HIS A 118 27.21 26.75 -12.88
N VAL A 119 26.09 26.34 -12.30
CA VAL A 119 25.06 27.25 -11.76
C VAL A 119 25.52 27.90 -10.46
N ASN A 120 26.33 27.25 -9.63
CA ASN A 120 26.86 27.88 -8.40
C ASN A 120 27.82 29.05 -8.67
N THR A 121 28.46 29.12 -9.84
CA THR A 121 29.29 30.26 -10.23
C THR A 121 28.48 31.43 -10.81
N SER A 122 27.28 31.18 -11.33
CA SER A 122 26.43 32.17 -12.02
C SER A 122 25.21 32.61 -11.19
N GLY A 123 24.58 31.73 -10.41
CA GLY A 123 23.42 32.01 -9.57
C GLY A 123 23.72 32.84 -8.31
N ARG A 124 25.00 33.09 -8.00
CA ARG A 124 25.38 34.00 -6.89
C ARG A 124 25.03 35.46 -7.19
N GLU A 125 24.93 35.84 -8.47
CA GLU A 125 24.53 37.19 -8.89
C GLU A 125 22.99 37.39 -8.88
N GLU A 126 22.20 36.34 -9.11
CA GLU A 126 20.72 36.44 -9.12
C GLU A 126 20.09 36.39 -7.72
N LEU A 127 20.73 35.74 -6.75
CA LEU A 127 20.25 35.69 -5.36
C LEU A 127 20.28 37.04 -4.61
N GLN A 128 20.87 38.09 -5.17
CA GLN A 128 20.86 39.44 -4.58
C GLN A 128 19.61 40.27 -4.94
N ARG A 129 18.68 39.75 -5.74
CA ARG A 129 17.42 40.43 -6.06
C ARG A 129 16.27 39.89 -5.21
N TYR A 130 16.24 40.26 -3.93
CA TYR A 130 15.11 40.00 -3.04
C TYR A 130 14.06 41.13 -3.18
N ASN A 131 12.87 40.83 -3.69
CA ASN A 131 11.72 41.75 -3.68
C ASN A 131 10.89 41.47 -2.41
N PRO A 132 10.68 42.43 -1.49
CA PRO A 132 10.14 42.17 -0.16
C PRO A 132 8.62 41.98 -0.07
N ALA A 133 7.90 41.82 -1.18
CA ALA A 133 6.45 41.61 -1.18
C ALA A 133 6.10 40.17 -1.63
N PRO A 134 5.49 39.34 -0.78
CA PRO A 134 5.18 37.95 -1.10
C PRO A 134 3.96 37.82 -2.02
N ASP A 135 4.15 37.21 -3.19
CA ASP A 135 3.11 36.72 -4.11
C ASP A 135 2.38 35.48 -3.52
N ARG A 136 1.79 35.63 -2.33
CA ARG A 136 0.83 34.66 -1.79
C ARG A 136 -0.58 35.26 -1.86
N PRO A 137 -1.51 34.62 -2.59
CA PRO A 137 -2.84 35.18 -2.84
C PRO A 137 -3.62 35.43 -1.54
N ASP A 138 -3.37 34.62 -0.52
CA ASP A 138 -4.00 34.68 0.79
C ASP A 138 -3.69 36.02 1.50
N ILE A 139 -2.45 36.50 1.40
CA ILE A 139 -1.98 37.73 2.06
C ILE A 139 -2.54 38.96 1.33
N ILE A 140 -2.59 38.91 0.01
CA ILE A 140 -3.20 39.96 -0.83
C ILE A 140 -4.71 40.07 -0.53
N SER A 141 -5.39 38.93 -0.39
CA SER A 141 -6.81 38.89 -0.07
C SER A 141 -7.11 39.47 1.32
N ALA A 142 -6.30 39.14 2.32
CA ALA A 142 -6.44 39.66 3.68
C ALA A 142 -6.15 41.17 3.74
N ALA A 143 -5.14 41.65 3.01
CA ALA A 143 -4.80 43.07 2.93
C ALA A 143 -5.90 43.88 2.23
N ASN A 144 -6.48 43.35 1.16
CA ASN A 144 -7.60 43.99 0.45
C ASN A 144 -8.87 44.04 1.32
N ALA A 145 -9.17 42.96 2.06
CA ALA A 145 -10.29 42.95 3.01
C ALA A 145 -10.10 43.96 4.15
N ALA A 146 -8.88 44.08 4.68
CA ALA A 146 -8.55 45.07 5.71
C ALA A 146 -8.68 46.52 5.20
N ARG A 147 -8.25 46.79 3.95
CA ARG A 147 -8.45 48.09 3.28
C ARG A 147 -9.93 48.45 3.12
N LEU A 148 -10.74 47.51 2.66
CA LEU A 148 -12.19 47.70 2.51
C LEU A 148 -12.87 47.94 3.87
N ALA A 149 -12.38 47.34 4.95
CA ALA A 149 -12.86 47.59 6.30
C ALA A 149 -12.42 48.95 6.84
N SER A 150 -11.22 49.43 6.49
CA SER A 150 -10.73 50.75 6.90
C SER A 150 -11.36 51.91 6.14
N ASP A 151 -11.82 51.69 4.90
CA ASP A 151 -12.48 52.72 4.07
C ASP A 151 -13.91 53.03 4.55
N VAL A 152 -14.45 52.25 5.49
CA VAL A 152 -15.66 52.64 6.24
C VAL A 152 -15.25 53.68 7.30
N SER A 153 -15.30 54.94 6.92
CA SER A 153 -15.19 56.06 7.86
C SER A 153 -16.20 55.87 8.99
N PRO A 154 -15.81 55.99 10.29
CA PRO A 154 -16.77 55.95 11.36
C PRO A 154 -17.66 57.18 11.24
N LEU A 155 -18.90 57.01 10.76
CA LEU A 155 -19.91 58.04 10.91
C LEU A 155 -19.97 58.39 12.39
N HIS A 156 -19.85 59.68 12.70
CA HIS A 156 -20.23 60.25 13.99
C HIS A 156 -21.52 59.58 14.41
N VAL A 157 -21.48 58.76 15.46
CA VAL A 157 -22.65 58.11 16.04
C VAL A 157 -23.33 59.21 16.85
N PRO A 158 -24.48 59.78 16.43
CA PRO A 158 -25.28 60.57 17.37
C PRO A 158 -25.57 59.69 18.59
N SER A 159 -25.89 60.29 19.74
CA SER A 159 -26.33 59.54 20.93
C SER A 159 -27.60 58.72 20.64
N TRP A 160 -27.47 57.58 19.98
CA TRP A 160 -28.50 56.58 19.72
C TRP A 160 -28.59 55.59 20.89
N GLY A 161 -27.75 55.73 21.92
CA GLY A 161 -27.78 54.87 23.10
C GLY A 161 -29.13 54.91 23.84
N ALA A 162 -29.80 56.06 23.87
CA ALA A 162 -31.12 56.19 24.46
C ALA A 162 -32.22 55.56 23.57
N HIS A 163 -32.16 55.78 22.25
CA HIS A 163 -33.15 55.23 21.33
C HIS A 163 -33.01 53.73 21.10
N LEU A 164 -31.79 53.18 21.06
CA LEU A 164 -31.56 51.73 21.00
C LEU A 164 -32.06 51.06 22.27
N SER A 165 -31.80 51.65 23.45
CA SER A 165 -32.30 51.09 24.71
C SER A 165 -33.83 51.12 24.77
N VAL A 166 -34.47 52.21 24.34
CA VAL A 166 -35.93 52.32 24.29
C VAL A 166 -36.53 51.38 23.25
N LEU A 167 -35.92 51.23 22.07
CA LEU A 167 -36.37 50.27 21.05
C LEU A 167 -36.14 48.82 21.49
N GLN A 168 -35.05 48.53 22.20
CA GLN A 168 -34.75 47.21 22.73
C GLN A 168 -35.70 46.82 23.87
N VAL A 169 -36.09 47.78 24.72
CA VAL A 169 -37.15 47.60 25.74
C VAL A 169 -38.52 47.46 25.09
N LYS A 170 -38.87 48.31 24.12
CA LYS A 170 -40.14 48.22 23.37
C LYS A 170 -40.26 46.94 22.55
N TYR A 171 -39.15 46.46 21.97
CA TYR A 171 -39.07 45.21 21.25
C TYR A 171 -39.19 44.02 22.20
N LYS A 172 -38.57 44.09 23.38
CA LYS A 172 -38.71 43.07 24.43
C LYS A 172 -40.15 43.00 24.95
N GLU A 173 -40.81 44.14 25.18
CA GLU A 173 -42.21 44.21 25.59
C GLU A 173 -43.18 43.73 24.50
N SER A 174 -42.94 44.05 23.23
CA SER A 174 -43.77 43.55 22.13
C SER A 174 -43.51 42.06 21.84
N PHE A 175 -42.28 41.57 22.03
CA PHE A 175 -41.94 40.15 22.00
C PHE A 175 -42.61 39.37 23.14
N ASP A 176 -42.55 39.90 24.38
CA ASP A 176 -43.21 39.32 25.55
C ASP A 176 -44.74 39.33 25.44
N ARG A 177 -45.33 40.25 24.66
CA ARG A 177 -46.79 40.36 24.47
C ARG A 177 -47.33 39.55 23.28
N LEU A 178 -46.58 39.44 22.17
CA LEU A 178 -47.04 38.75 20.96
C LEU A 178 -46.50 37.32 20.78
N LEU A 179 -45.29 37.00 21.24
CA LEU A 179 -44.63 35.71 20.97
C LEU A 179 -44.53 34.81 22.20
N LYS A 180 -44.82 35.31 23.40
CA LYS A 180 -44.75 34.55 24.65
C LYS A 180 -45.90 33.55 24.73
N GLY A 181 -45.65 32.35 24.22
CA GLY A 181 -46.61 31.23 24.18
C GLY A 181 -46.72 30.55 22.82
N GLN A 182 -46.28 31.20 21.74
CA GLN A 182 -46.15 30.54 20.44
C GLN A 182 -44.83 29.77 20.39
N ARG A 183 -44.90 28.44 20.37
CA ARG A 183 -43.71 27.62 20.08
C ARG A 183 -43.33 27.85 18.62
N PRO A 184 -42.11 28.31 18.32
CA PRO A 184 -41.69 28.51 16.95
C PRO A 184 -41.79 27.17 16.20
N ARG A 185 -42.55 27.11 15.09
CA ARG A 185 -42.57 25.96 14.16
C ARG A 185 -41.30 26.01 13.28
N TYR A 186 -40.13 26.08 13.90
CA TYR A 186 -38.86 25.96 13.20
C TYR A 186 -38.10 24.79 13.78
N ASN A 187 -37.44 24.04 12.90
CA ASN A 187 -36.55 22.97 13.30
C ASN A 187 -35.33 23.61 14.00
N PRO A 188 -35.03 23.31 15.27
CA PRO A 188 -33.90 23.90 15.98
C PRO A 188 -32.55 23.59 15.33
N MET A 189 -32.48 22.51 14.52
CA MET A 189 -31.31 22.17 13.71
C MET A 189 -31.09 23.14 12.54
N ASP A 190 -32.14 23.85 12.12
CA ASP A 190 -32.07 24.76 10.97
C ASP A 190 -31.71 26.20 11.32
N CYS A 191 -31.65 26.53 12.60
CA CYS A 191 -31.35 27.89 13.01
C CYS A 191 -29.90 28.27 12.67
N VAL A 192 -29.71 29.54 12.30
CA VAL A 192 -28.41 30.06 11.82
C VAL A 192 -27.31 29.87 12.87
N SER A 193 -27.64 30.08 14.15
CA SER A 193 -26.71 29.87 15.26
C SER A 193 -26.29 28.41 15.36
N PHE A 194 -27.23 27.47 15.25
CA PHE A 194 -26.91 26.04 15.29
C PHE A 194 -26.05 25.62 14.11
N LYS A 195 -26.37 26.06 12.88
CA LYS A 195 -25.54 25.81 11.69
C LYS A 195 -24.13 26.37 11.85
N HIS A 196 -23.98 27.55 12.44
CA HIS A 196 -22.67 28.11 12.77
C HIS A 196 -21.90 27.25 13.77
N THR A 197 -22.54 26.81 14.86
CA THR A 197 -21.89 25.94 15.84
C THR A 197 -21.51 24.58 15.26
N GLN A 198 -22.34 24.03 14.38
CA GLN A 198 -22.08 22.77 13.70
C GLN A 198 -20.90 22.89 12.72
N ALA A 199 -20.85 23.96 11.92
CA ALA A 199 -19.74 24.22 11.00
C ALA A 199 -18.42 24.46 11.75
N ALA A 200 -18.46 25.21 12.86
CA ALA A 200 -17.30 25.41 13.73
C ALA A 200 -16.83 24.09 14.37
N ALA A 201 -17.75 23.23 14.82
CA ALA A 201 -17.44 21.93 15.37
C ALA A 201 -16.88 20.95 14.33
N ALA A 202 -17.41 20.97 13.10
CA ALA A 202 -16.90 20.20 11.97
C ALA A 202 -15.46 20.61 11.63
N LEU A 203 -15.20 21.91 11.57
CA LEU A 203 -13.87 22.46 11.31
C LEU A 203 -12.88 22.17 12.45
N ALA A 204 -13.33 22.14 13.71
CA ALA A 204 -12.53 21.77 14.88
C ALA A 204 -12.32 20.25 15.04
N SER A 205 -13.09 19.43 14.32
CA SER A 205 -13.02 17.96 14.42
C SER A 205 -11.75 17.41 13.79
N GLN A 206 -10.94 16.72 14.60
CA GLN A 206 -9.72 16.04 14.15
C GLN A 206 -9.99 14.95 13.11
N LEU A 207 -11.19 14.36 13.12
CA LEU A 207 -11.58 13.32 12.16
C LEU A 207 -11.75 13.90 10.76
N GLU A 208 -12.40 15.06 10.63
CA GLU A 208 -12.53 15.73 9.33
C GLU A 208 -11.18 16.23 8.83
N TYR A 209 -10.34 16.74 9.73
CA TYR A 209 -8.97 17.12 9.41
C TYR A 209 -8.18 15.93 8.83
N LYS A 210 -8.22 14.77 9.51
CA LYS A 210 -7.54 13.56 9.04
C LYS A 210 -8.12 13.04 7.72
N LYS A 211 -9.44 13.09 7.55
CA LYS A 211 -10.11 12.72 6.30
C LYS A 211 -9.70 13.62 5.13
N LYS A 212 -9.70 14.94 5.34
CA LYS A 212 -9.23 15.91 4.33
C LYS A 212 -7.75 15.70 4.04
N TYR A 213 -6.93 15.44 5.06
CA TYR A 213 -5.51 15.11 4.90
C TYR A 213 -5.30 13.83 4.09
N GLU A 214 -6.08 12.78 4.33
CA GLU A 214 -6.00 11.54 3.55
C GLU A 214 -6.45 11.73 2.10
N GLN A 215 -7.42 12.63 1.85
CA GLN A 215 -7.88 12.99 0.50
C GLN A 215 -6.90 13.89 -0.25
N THR A 216 -6.22 14.80 0.44
CA THR A 216 -5.22 15.70 -0.16
C THR A 216 -3.82 15.10 -0.16
N LYS A 217 -3.59 14.03 0.60
CA LYS A 217 -2.34 13.29 0.59
C LYS A 217 -2.12 12.76 -0.82
N ALA A 218 -0.98 13.13 -1.39
CA ALA A 218 -0.56 12.58 -2.67
C ALA A 218 -0.55 11.05 -2.60
N HIS A 219 -1.39 10.43 -3.42
CA HIS A 219 -1.32 9.00 -3.65
C HIS A 219 -0.08 8.73 -4.47
N TYR A 220 1.02 8.41 -3.79
CA TYR A 220 2.23 7.95 -4.46
C TYR A 220 1.92 6.59 -5.08
N HIS A 221 2.07 6.49 -6.39
CA HIS A 221 2.17 5.20 -7.04
C HIS A 221 3.48 4.57 -6.59
N ILE A 222 3.40 3.64 -5.64
CA ILE A 222 4.49 2.72 -5.36
C ILE A 222 4.71 1.97 -6.68
N ALA A 223 5.89 2.13 -7.27
CA ALA A 223 6.26 1.38 -8.44
C ALA A 223 6.04 -0.10 -8.12
N VAL A 224 5.27 -0.78 -8.97
CA VAL A 224 5.10 -2.24 -8.86
C VAL A 224 6.50 -2.84 -8.90
N ASP A 225 6.82 -3.64 -7.89
CA ASP A 225 8.15 -4.21 -7.75
C ASP A 225 8.55 -4.93 -9.04
N THR A 226 9.78 -4.71 -9.49
CA THR A 226 10.32 -5.48 -10.60
C THR A 226 10.38 -6.95 -10.22
N ALA A 227 10.27 -7.86 -11.20
CA ALA A 227 10.31 -9.30 -10.95
C ALA A 227 11.56 -9.73 -10.13
N GLU A 228 12.69 -9.06 -10.37
CA GLU A 228 13.92 -9.24 -9.59
C GLU A 228 13.78 -8.85 -8.12
N GLN A 229 13.11 -7.72 -7.82
CA GLN A 229 12.83 -7.29 -6.45
C GLN A 229 11.88 -8.26 -5.73
N GLN A 230 10.91 -8.83 -6.45
CA GLN A 230 10.03 -9.87 -5.91
C GLN A 230 10.84 -11.12 -5.56
N HIS A 231 11.70 -11.59 -6.47
CA HIS A 231 12.57 -12.74 -6.22
C HIS A 231 13.53 -12.51 -5.05
N HIS A 232 14.11 -11.32 -4.90
CA HIS A 232 14.96 -11.03 -3.74
C HIS A 232 14.19 -11.05 -2.42
N ARG A 233 12.92 -10.62 -2.41
CA ARG A 233 12.06 -10.74 -1.21
C ARG A 233 11.72 -12.19 -0.91
N GLU A 234 11.36 -12.98 -1.91
CA GLU A 234 11.09 -14.40 -1.76
C GLU A 234 12.33 -15.14 -1.22
N ASN A 235 13.50 -14.86 -1.78
CA ASN A 235 14.76 -15.41 -1.30
C ASN A 235 15.08 -14.96 0.14
N ALA A 236 14.82 -13.71 0.49
CA ALA A 236 14.98 -13.22 1.86
C ALA A 236 14.02 -13.92 2.85
N VAL A 237 12.79 -14.21 2.41
CA VAL A 237 11.82 -15.00 3.19
C VAL A 237 12.31 -16.45 3.36
N LEU A 238 12.79 -17.08 2.29
CA LEU A 238 13.33 -18.45 2.31
C LEU A 238 14.57 -18.58 3.20
N HIS A 239 15.44 -17.56 3.22
CA HIS A 239 16.62 -17.54 4.08
C HIS A 239 16.32 -17.12 5.52
N SER A 240 15.11 -16.66 5.82
CA SER A 240 14.74 -16.22 7.17
C SER A 240 14.57 -17.42 8.11
N GLN A 241 15.42 -17.49 9.12
CA GLN A 241 15.33 -18.51 10.18
C GLN A 241 14.02 -18.44 10.98
N VAL A 242 13.40 -17.26 11.05
CA VAL A 242 12.11 -17.05 11.72
C VAL A 242 11.01 -17.76 10.94
N LYS A 243 10.96 -17.57 9.62
CA LYS A 243 10.01 -18.25 8.73
C LYS A 243 10.21 -19.75 8.73
N TYR A 244 11.46 -20.20 8.73
CA TYR A 244 11.80 -21.62 8.84
C TYR A 244 11.27 -22.29 10.12
N LYS A 245 11.32 -21.57 11.26
CA LYS A 245 10.83 -22.09 12.55
C LYS A 245 9.34 -21.87 12.76
N GLU A 246 8.72 -20.92 12.08
CA GLU A 246 7.30 -20.56 12.23
C GLU A 246 6.37 -21.75 11.95
N GLU A 247 6.61 -22.50 10.87
CA GLU A 247 5.80 -23.67 10.52
C GLU A 247 5.98 -24.81 11.54
N TYR A 248 7.23 -25.02 11.99
CA TYR A 248 7.52 -25.98 13.05
C TYR A 248 6.84 -25.61 14.37
N GLU A 249 6.86 -24.35 14.77
CA GLU A 249 6.18 -23.89 15.99
C GLU A 249 4.65 -23.95 15.85
N LYS A 250 4.11 -23.65 14.67
CA LYS A 250 2.67 -23.73 14.36
C LYS A 250 2.15 -25.17 14.33
N SER A 251 3.02 -26.12 14.00
CA SER A 251 2.71 -27.56 14.01
C SER A 251 3.04 -28.22 15.35
N LYS A 252 3.95 -27.67 16.14
CA LYS A 252 4.29 -28.12 17.50
C LYS A 252 3.10 -27.93 18.44
N GLY A 253 2.29 -28.98 18.56
CA GLY A 253 1.05 -28.99 19.35
C GLY A 253 -0.19 -29.38 18.55
N ARG A 254 -0.09 -29.46 17.21
CA ARG A 254 -1.06 -30.21 16.41
C ARG A 254 -0.78 -31.70 16.66
N SER A 255 -1.77 -32.44 17.14
CA SER A 255 -1.65 -33.89 17.28
C SER A 255 -1.23 -34.48 15.93
N LEU A 256 -0.18 -35.31 15.94
CA LEU A 256 0.40 -36.03 14.80
C LEU A 256 -0.54 -37.12 14.24
N MET A 257 -1.83 -36.84 14.15
CA MET A 257 -2.74 -37.57 13.28
C MET A 257 -2.90 -36.75 12.00
N GLU A 258 -1.79 -36.66 11.27
CA GLU A 258 -1.78 -36.27 9.87
C GLU A 258 -2.30 -37.45 9.05
N PHE A 259 -3.59 -37.77 9.19
CA PHE A 259 -4.33 -38.49 8.15
C PHE A 259 -4.66 -37.56 6.96
N GLY A 260 -3.93 -36.45 6.85
CA GLY A 260 -3.99 -35.56 5.71
C GLY A 260 -3.66 -36.38 4.47
N GLU A 261 -4.69 -36.58 3.66
CA GLU A 261 -4.64 -37.14 2.29
C GLU A 261 -5.00 -38.61 2.07
N THR A 262 -5.34 -39.39 3.10
CA THR A 262 -6.08 -40.63 2.79
C THR A 262 -7.47 -40.27 2.27
N GLN A 263 -7.89 -40.88 1.16
CA GLN A 263 -9.21 -40.65 0.57
C GLN A 263 -10.32 -40.88 1.60
N SER A 264 -10.13 -41.85 2.50
CA SER A 264 -11.03 -42.14 3.62
C SER A 264 -11.19 -40.95 4.58
N TYR A 265 -10.11 -40.25 4.93
CA TYR A 265 -10.17 -39.09 5.81
C TYR A 265 -10.89 -37.90 5.16
N LYS A 266 -10.66 -37.66 3.86
CA LYS A 266 -11.38 -36.62 3.11
C LYS A 266 -12.88 -36.88 3.14
N ILE A 267 -13.29 -38.11 2.79
CA ILE A 267 -14.70 -38.53 2.81
C ILE A 267 -15.28 -38.41 4.23
N SER A 268 -14.55 -38.84 5.26
CA SER A 268 -15.02 -38.78 6.65
C SER A 268 -15.19 -37.34 7.14
N LYS A 269 -14.26 -36.45 6.78
CA LYS A 269 -14.32 -35.03 7.14
C LYS A 269 -15.47 -34.32 6.42
N GLU A 270 -15.68 -34.61 5.15
CA GLU A 270 -16.82 -34.11 4.38
C GLU A 270 -18.14 -34.65 4.93
N ALA A 271 -18.21 -35.93 5.29
CA ALA A 271 -19.38 -36.52 5.94
C ALA A 271 -19.67 -35.86 7.29
N GLN A 272 -18.66 -35.64 8.13
CA GLN A 272 -18.80 -34.94 9.41
C GLN A 272 -19.23 -33.48 9.23
N LYS A 273 -18.70 -32.82 8.20
CA LYS A 273 -19.08 -31.46 7.81
C LYS A 273 -20.56 -31.40 7.40
N MET A 274 -21.03 -32.36 6.61
CA MET A 274 -22.43 -32.51 6.20
C MET A 274 -23.35 -32.85 7.37
N GLN A 275 -22.88 -33.65 8.34
CA GLN A 275 -23.62 -33.98 9.56
C GLN A 275 -23.69 -32.82 10.56
N SER A 276 -22.79 -31.84 10.45
CA SER A 276 -22.74 -30.70 11.35
C SER A 276 -23.97 -29.82 11.20
N GLU A 277 -24.82 -29.83 12.23
CA GLU A 277 -26.03 -29.00 12.29
C GLU A 277 -25.71 -27.51 12.13
N ARG A 278 -24.54 -27.06 12.58
CA ARG A 278 -24.10 -25.68 12.42
C ARG A 278 -23.95 -25.29 10.95
N GLU A 279 -23.43 -26.19 10.11
CA GLU A 279 -23.30 -25.92 8.68
C GLU A 279 -24.64 -25.99 7.97
N TYR A 280 -25.50 -26.95 8.35
CA TYR A 280 -26.87 -27.03 7.86
C TYR A 280 -27.68 -25.76 8.15
N ARG A 281 -27.53 -25.21 9.35
CA ARG A 281 -28.21 -23.96 9.74
C ARG A 281 -27.55 -22.71 9.15
N ARG A 282 -26.28 -22.75 8.74
CA ARG A 282 -25.55 -21.57 8.22
C ARG A 282 -26.25 -20.98 7.00
N ASP A 283 -26.62 -21.81 6.04
CA ASP A 283 -27.21 -21.33 4.79
C ASP A 283 -28.60 -20.72 5.06
N PHE A 284 -29.37 -21.30 6.00
CA PHE A 284 -30.61 -20.71 6.49
C PHE A 284 -30.39 -19.39 7.23
N GLU A 285 -29.38 -19.31 8.10
CA GLU A 285 -29.07 -18.07 8.80
C GLU A 285 -28.61 -16.97 7.85
N GLU A 286 -27.81 -17.30 6.84
CA GLU A 286 -27.27 -16.36 5.86
C GLU A 286 -28.31 -15.89 4.84
N GLN A 287 -29.28 -16.74 4.49
CA GLN A 287 -30.33 -16.42 3.52
C GLN A 287 -31.61 -15.88 4.15
N VAL A 288 -31.96 -16.32 5.36
CA VAL A 288 -33.28 -16.06 5.94
C VAL A 288 -33.19 -15.23 7.22
N LYS A 289 -32.14 -15.43 8.04
CA LYS A 289 -32.03 -14.75 9.34
C LYS A 289 -31.40 -13.36 9.18
N GLY A 290 -32.24 -12.35 8.97
CA GLY A 290 -31.84 -10.93 8.97
C GLY A 290 -31.92 -10.25 7.61
N LYS A 291 -32.20 -11.00 6.53
CA LYS A 291 -32.69 -10.42 5.29
C LYS A 291 -34.19 -10.15 5.47
N ALA A 292 -34.53 -8.92 5.87
CA ALA A 292 -35.90 -8.43 5.70
C ALA A 292 -36.29 -8.65 4.23
N LEU A 293 -37.49 -9.15 3.95
CA LEU A 293 -38.03 -9.43 2.61
C LEU A 293 -37.95 -8.20 1.68
N LEU A 294 -36.77 -7.89 1.15
CA LEU A 294 -36.55 -6.85 0.14
C LEU A 294 -37.05 -7.32 -1.24
N GLU A 295 -37.28 -8.61 -1.42
CA GLU A 295 -37.92 -9.15 -2.62
C GLU A 295 -39.45 -8.95 -2.65
N ALA A 296 -40.10 -8.65 -1.52
CA ALA A 296 -41.51 -8.28 -1.52
C ALA A 296 -41.76 -7.02 -2.37
N ASP A 297 -40.77 -6.10 -2.40
CA ASP A 297 -40.80 -4.86 -3.17
C ASP A 297 -40.67 -5.06 -4.69
N GLN A 298 -40.30 -6.25 -5.16
CA GLN A 298 -40.12 -6.56 -6.58
C GLN A 298 -41.26 -7.39 -7.17
N THR A 299 -42.26 -7.75 -6.37
CA THR A 299 -43.44 -8.44 -6.88
C THR A 299 -44.10 -7.57 -7.94
N PRO A 300 -44.40 -8.08 -9.15
CA PRO A 300 -44.98 -7.27 -10.23
C PRO A 300 -46.29 -6.59 -9.81
N GLY A 301 -47.07 -7.22 -8.91
CA GLY A 301 -48.25 -6.59 -8.29
C GLY A 301 -47.93 -5.42 -7.36
N PHE A 302 -46.85 -5.49 -6.59
CA PHE A 302 -46.40 -4.39 -5.73
C PHE A 302 -45.82 -3.24 -6.57
N LEU A 303 -45.04 -3.55 -7.60
CA LEU A 303 -44.54 -2.55 -8.56
C LEU A 303 -45.70 -1.82 -9.26
N ALA A 304 -46.73 -2.56 -9.70
CA ALA A 304 -47.93 -1.97 -10.27
C ALA A 304 -48.66 -1.04 -9.28
N ALA A 305 -48.82 -1.47 -8.02
CA ALA A 305 -49.44 -0.66 -6.97
C ALA A 305 -48.62 0.59 -6.63
N ARG A 306 -47.28 0.48 -6.58
CA ARG A 306 -46.36 1.59 -6.37
C ARG A 306 -46.41 2.59 -7.52
N ASN A 307 -46.40 2.11 -8.76
CA ASN A 307 -46.51 2.95 -9.96
C ASN A 307 -47.88 3.64 -10.03
N ALA A 308 -48.97 2.93 -9.71
CA ALA A 308 -50.30 3.53 -9.63
C ALA A 308 -50.38 4.60 -8.54
N SER A 309 -49.77 4.35 -7.37
CA SER A 309 -49.72 5.33 -6.27
C SER A 309 -48.88 6.56 -6.63
N SER A 310 -47.79 6.36 -7.35
CA SER A 310 -46.94 7.41 -7.92
C SER A 310 -47.72 8.27 -8.91
N LEU A 311 -48.45 7.65 -9.85
CA LEU A 311 -49.31 8.35 -10.82
C LEU A 311 -50.47 9.12 -10.16
N LEU A 312 -51.02 8.63 -9.06
CA LEU A 312 -52.07 9.31 -8.29
C LEU A 312 -51.54 10.43 -7.39
N SER A 313 -50.22 10.48 -7.15
CA SER A 313 -49.62 11.43 -6.23
C SER A 313 -49.51 12.82 -6.87
N GLU A 314 -50.34 13.74 -6.40
CA GLU A 314 -50.32 15.14 -6.84
C GLU A 314 -48.95 15.80 -6.62
N LYS A 315 -48.18 15.33 -5.62
CA LYS A 315 -46.83 15.83 -5.31
C LYS A 315 -45.81 15.47 -6.41
N GLU A 316 -46.02 14.38 -7.14
CA GLU A 316 -45.19 14.00 -8.29
C GLU A 316 -45.54 14.83 -9.52
N TYR A 317 -46.83 14.97 -9.79
CA TYR A 317 -47.33 15.85 -10.84
C TYR A 317 -46.87 17.31 -10.68
N ARG A 318 -46.92 17.85 -9.45
CA ARG A 318 -46.41 19.21 -9.18
C ARG A 318 -44.90 19.32 -9.35
N ARG A 319 -44.13 18.28 -9.04
CA ARG A 319 -42.66 18.27 -9.25
C ARG A 319 -42.30 18.38 -10.71
N ASP A 320 -42.97 17.64 -11.58
CA ASP A 320 -42.70 17.70 -13.02
C ASP A 320 -43.08 19.07 -13.59
N LEU A 321 -44.23 19.62 -13.17
CA LEU A 321 -44.60 21.00 -13.49
C LEU A 321 -43.56 22.01 -12.98
N GLU A 322 -43.16 21.92 -11.71
CA GLU A 322 -42.18 22.83 -11.11
C GLU A 322 -40.81 22.73 -11.80
N THR A 323 -40.35 21.52 -12.15
CA THR A 323 -39.08 21.33 -12.85
C THR A 323 -39.12 21.87 -14.29
N GLU A 324 -40.23 21.69 -15.00
CA GLU A 324 -40.39 22.27 -16.34
C GLU A 324 -40.56 23.80 -16.32
N ILE A 325 -41.31 24.34 -15.36
CA ILE A 325 -41.64 25.77 -15.27
C ILE A 325 -40.47 26.58 -14.71
N ILE A 326 -39.84 26.10 -13.63
CA ILE A 326 -38.69 26.77 -13.00
C ILE A 326 -37.42 26.59 -13.85
N GLY A 327 -37.25 25.43 -14.51
CA GLY A 327 -36.11 25.16 -15.38
C GLY A 327 -36.10 25.94 -16.71
N LYS A 328 -37.27 26.42 -17.18
CA LYS A 328 -37.41 27.18 -18.43
C LYS A 328 -37.60 28.70 -18.20
N GLY A 329 -37.57 29.17 -16.96
CA GLY A 329 -37.54 30.61 -16.64
C GLY A 329 -38.78 31.40 -17.04
N MET A 330 -39.95 30.77 -17.14
CA MET A 330 -41.21 31.45 -17.45
C MET A 330 -42.06 31.64 -16.20
N GLU A 331 -42.41 32.89 -15.89
CA GLU A 331 -43.33 33.23 -14.81
C GLU A 331 -44.78 32.90 -15.22
N LEU A 332 -45.52 32.19 -14.37
CA LEU A 332 -46.90 31.76 -14.63
C LEU A 332 -47.86 32.95 -14.54
N SER A 333 -48.11 33.65 -15.64
CA SER A 333 -49.35 34.41 -15.77
C SER A 333 -50.47 33.46 -16.23
N ALA A 334 -51.56 33.43 -15.46
CA ALA A 334 -52.75 32.59 -15.71
C ALA A 334 -53.30 32.74 -17.15
N ASP A 335 -53.04 33.89 -17.76
CA ASP A 335 -53.51 34.29 -19.07
C ASP A 335 -53.02 33.37 -20.20
N ILE A 336 -51.80 32.82 -20.12
CA ILE A 336 -51.24 31.99 -21.20
C ILE A 336 -51.97 30.64 -21.30
N LEU A 337 -52.37 30.06 -20.15
CA LEU A 337 -53.04 28.76 -20.10
C LEU A 337 -54.49 28.87 -20.62
N GLU A 338 -55.16 29.98 -20.33
CA GLU A 338 -56.50 30.26 -20.84
C GLU A 338 -56.48 30.53 -22.35
N ILE A 339 -55.50 31.28 -22.85
CA ILE A 339 -55.32 31.52 -24.30
C ILE A 339 -55.09 30.19 -25.04
N GLN A 340 -54.28 29.28 -24.49
CA GLN A 340 -54.04 27.96 -25.08
C GLN A 340 -55.23 26.99 -24.99
N ARG A 341 -56.09 27.13 -23.97
CA ARG A 341 -57.35 26.39 -23.91
C ARG A 341 -58.35 26.92 -24.94
N ALA A 342 -58.45 28.24 -25.09
CA ALA A 342 -59.34 28.89 -26.06
C ALA A 342 -58.95 28.56 -27.52
N THR A 343 -57.66 28.52 -27.83
CA THR A 343 -57.18 28.14 -29.18
C THR A 343 -57.44 26.67 -29.48
N ARG A 344 -57.14 25.75 -28.55
CA ARG A 344 -57.45 24.32 -28.72
C ARG A 344 -58.95 24.05 -28.85
N ALA A 345 -59.78 24.72 -28.05
CA ALA A 345 -61.23 24.60 -28.14
C ALA A 345 -61.75 25.10 -29.50
N SER A 346 -61.27 26.25 -29.98
CA SER A 346 -61.63 26.79 -31.30
C SER A 346 -61.19 25.88 -32.46
N GLN A 347 -60.03 25.24 -32.32
CA GLN A 347 -59.47 24.34 -33.33
C GLN A 347 -60.17 22.97 -33.36
N VAL A 348 -60.68 22.49 -32.22
CA VAL A 348 -61.59 21.33 -32.18
C VAL A 348 -62.94 21.69 -32.80
N GLN A 349 -63.46 22.90 -32.54
CA GLN A 349 -64.73 23.36 -33.09
C GLN A 349 -64.69 23.57 -34.62
N SER A 350 -63.54 23.94 -35.19
CA SER A 350 -63.36 24.03 -36.64
C SER A 350 -63.16 22.68 -37.34
N GLN A 351 -62.78 21.64 -36.59
CA GLN A 351 -62.58 20.29 -37.12
C GLN A 351 -63.80 19.37 -36.99
N VAL A 352 -64.90 19.82 -36.38
CA VAL A 352 -66.18 19.09 -36.45
C VAL A 352 -66.82 19.39 -37.81
N PRO A 353 -66.91 18.43 -38.74
CA PRO A 353 -67.64 18.67 -39.97
C PRO A 353 -69.15 18.75 -39.66
N ASN A 354 -69.84 19.73 -40.26
CA ASN A 354 -71.29 19.97 -40.18
C ASN A 354 -72.16 18.83 -40.78
N HIS A 355 -71.83 17.57 -40.52
CA HIS A 355 -72.53 16.40 -41.07
C HIS A 355 -73.70 15.92 -40.20
N GLN A 356 -73.89 16.46 -38.99
CA GLN A 356 -75.03 16.10 -38.12
C GLN A 356 -76.29 16.95 -38.32
N ALA A 357 -76.25 18.02 -39.12
CA ALA A 357 -77.43 18.86 -39.39
C ALA A 357 -78.30 18.40 -40.58
N LEU A 358 -77.80 17.50 -41.45
CA LEU A 358 -78.51 17.07 -42.67
C LEU A 358 -79.07 15.65 -42.61
N THR A 359 -78.76 14.87 -41.58
CA THR A 359 -79.28 13.50 -41.38
C THR A 359 -80.65 13.46 -40.70
N GLY A 360 -81.09 14.55 -40.05
CA GLY A 360 -82.41 14.68 -39.44
C GLY A 360 -83.58 15.02 -40.39
N LEU A 361 -83.30 15.55 -41.60
CA LEU A 361 -84.33 15.96 -42.57
C LEU A 361 -84.68 14.89 -43.61
N ARG A 362 -83.93 13.77 -43.68
CA ARG A 362 -84.15 12.69 -44.67
C ARG A 362 -85.01 11.53 -44.16
N VAL A 363 -85.42 11.56 -42.89
CA VAL A 363 -86.24 10.52 -42.24
C VAL A 363 -87.74 10.84 -42.28
N ILE A 364 -88.13 12.08 -42.59
CA ILE A 364 -89.56 12.48 -42.62
C ILE A 364 -90.21 12.28 -44.00
N SER A 365 -89.46 12.05 -45.08
CA SER A 365 -90.03 11.88 -46.44
C SER A 365 -90.29 10.42 -46.87
N ARG A 366 -90.27 9.45 -45.95
CA ARG A 366 -90.48 8.01 -46.25
C ARG A 366 -91.68 7.37 -45.53
N ILE A 367 -92.58 8.15 -44.94
CA ILE A 367 -93.77 7.64 -44.21
C ILE A 367 -95.11 8.04 -44.88
N THR A 368 -95.12 8.49 -46.14
CA THR A 368 -96.38 8.87 -46.85
C THR A 368 -96.59 8.20 -48.21
N GLU A 369 -96.15 6.96 -48.39
CA GLU A 369 -96.59 6.09 -49.49
C GLU A 369 -96.62 4.63 -49.02
N VAL A 370 -97.76 4.20 -48.45
CA VAL A 370 -98.49 2.93 -48.66
C VAL A 370 -99.88 3.10 -48.06
#